data_AF-A0A418GPE5-F1
#
_entry.id   AF-A0A418GPE5-F1
#
_cell.length_a   1.000
_cell.length_b   1.000
_cell.length_c   1.000
_cell.angle_alpha   90.00
_cell.angle_beta   90.00
_cell.angle_gamma   90.00
#
_symmetry.space_group_name_H-M   'P 1'
#
loop_
_entity.id
_entity.type
_entity.pdbx_description
1 polymer ?
#
loop_
_entity_poly.entity_id
_entity_poly.type
_entity_poly.pdbx_seq_one_letter_code
_entity_poly.pdbx_strand_id
1 'polypeptide(L)' 'EHRRQVFTPEFLQGYADELQMLAQQYADDKEKVALLKALWQYAEEIV' A
#
# COMPACT_ATOMS: atom_id res chain seq x y z
N GLU A 1 -10.81 -17.28 1.97
CA GLU A 1 -10.96 -16.95 0.53
C GLU A 1 -11.47 -15.52 0.23
N HIS A 2 -11.49 -14.57 1.20
CA HIS A 2 -11.89 -13.17 0.93
C HIS A 2 -10.72 -12.26 0.51
N ARG A 3 -9.47 -12.58 0.86
CA ARG A 3 -8.31 -11.68 0.69
C ARG A 3 -7.89 -11.51 -0.78
N ARG A 4 -7.91 -12.58 -1.59
CA ARG A 4 -7.64 -12.51 -3.03
C ARG A 4 -8.72 -11.79 -3.86
N GLN A 5 -9.94 -11.69 -3.35
CA GLN A 5 -11.00 -10.90 -3.99
C GLN A 5 -10.90 -9.40 -3.65
N VAL A 6 -10.24 -9.05 -2.54
CA VAL A 6 -9.97 -7.66 -2.17
C VAL A 6 -8.67 -7.17 -2.84
N PHE A 7 -7.65 -8.03 -2.92
CA PHE A 7 -6.40 -7.74 -3.65
C PHE A 7 -6.49 -8.12 -5.13
N THR A 8 -7.47 -7.55 -5.84
CA THR A 8 -7.49 -7.61 -7.30
C THR A 8 -6.38 -6.73 -7.87
N PRO A 9 -5.86 -7.03 -9.08
CA PRO A 9 -4.84 -6.20 -9.73
C PRO A 9 -5.29 -4.73 -9.91
N GLU A 10 -6.59 -4.48 -10.12
CA GLU A 10 -7.12 -3.11 -10.17
C GLU A 10 -7.08 -2.40 -8.81
N PHE A 11 -7.34 -3.14 -7.71
CA PHE A 11 -7.26 -2.60 -6.36
C PHE A 11 -5.81 -2.33 -5.97
N LEU A 12 -4.88 -3.22 -6.32
CA LEU A 12 -3.44 -3.03 -6.11
C LEU A 12 -2.90 -1.83 -6.90
N GLN A 13 -3.39 -1.60 -8.12
CA GLN A 13 -3.02 -0.40 -8.89
C GLN A 13 -3.49 0.88 -8.20
N GLY A 14 -4.78 0.97 -7.84
CA GLY A 14 -5.30 2.14 -7.12
C GLY A 14 -4.59 2.36 -5.79
N TYR A 15 -4.34 1.28 -5.05
CA TYR A 15 -3.62 1.32 -3.78
C TYR A 15 -2.16 1.75 -3.95
N ALA A 16 -1.48 1.35 -5.03
CA ALA A 16 -0.12 1.78 -5.34
C ALA A 16 -0.05 3.27 -5.67
N ASP A 17 -0.97 3.78 -6.49
CA ASP A 17 -1.07 5.22 -6.81
C ASP A 17 -1.34 6.04 -5.53
N GLU A 18 -2.27 5.59 -4.69
CA GLU A 18 -2.62 6.26 -3.43
C GLU A 18 -1.46 6.23 -2.43
N LEU A 19 -0.77 5.09 -2.29
CA LEU A 19 0.45 4.95 -1.50
C LEU A 19 1.56 5.86 -2.00
N GLN A 20 1.74 5.99 -3.32
CA GLN A 20 2.79 6.81 -3.90
C GLN A 20 2.52 8.30 -3.66
N MET A 21 1.24 8.71 -3.76
CA MET A 21 0.81 10.07 -3.46
C MET A 21 0.95 10.39 -1.97
N LEU A 22 0.57 9.47 -1.09
CA LEU A 22 0.74 9.57 0.37
C LEU A 22 2.23 9.57 0.76
N ALA A 23 3.06 8.76 0.12
CA ALA A 23 4.50 8.70 0.38
C ALA A 23 5.21 9.99 -0.06
N GLN A 24 4.75 10.66 -1.14
CA GLN A 24 5.23 11.99 -1.51
C GLN A 24 4.76 13.05 -0.51
N GLN A 25 3.49 13.03 -0.11
CA GLN A 25 2.94 13.99 0.85
C GLN A 25 3.58 13.87 2.24
N TYR A 26 3.89 12.65 2.65
CA TYR A 26 4.53 12.34 3.92
C TYR A 26 6.03 12.04 3.78
N ALA A 27 6.69 12.51 2.72
CA ALA A 27 8.11 12.22 2.47
C ALA A 27 9.04 12.68 3.62
N ASP A 28 8.67 13.76 4.31
CA ASP A 28 9.37 14.27 5.49
C ASP A 28 9.03 13.51 6.79
N ASP A 29 7.93 12.75 6.78
CA ASP A 29 7.38 12.04 7.94
C ASP A 29 7.76 10.55 7.89
N LYS A 30 8.99 10.26 8.34
CA LYS A 30 9.61 8.92 8.26
C LYS A 30 8.79 7.81 8.91
N GLU A 31 8.03 8.12 9.96
CA GLU A 31 7.14 7.15 10.60
C GLU A 31 5.97 6.77 9.68
N LYS A 32 5.36 7.75 9.01
CA LYS A 32 4.29 7.48 8.04
C LYS A 32 4.81 6.75 6.81
N VAL A 33 6.00 7.08 6.31
CA VAL A 33 6.62 6.35 5.20
C VAL A 33 6.90 4.89 5.60
N ALA A 34 7.34 4.64 6.84
CA ALA A 34 7.54 3.29 7.35
C ALA A 34 6.23 2.50 7.46
N LEU A 35 5.14 3.13 7.93
CA LEU A 35 3.81 2.52 7.99
C LEU A 35 3.24 2.21 6.59
N LEU A 36 3.39 3.14 5.65
CA LEU A 36 2.99 2.97 4.25
C LEU A 36 3.74 1.78 3.60
N LYS A 37 5.06 1.66 3.85
CA LYS A 37 5.84 0.49 3.42
C LYS A 37 5.39 -0.81 4.08
N ALA A 38 5.09 -0.78 5.39
CA ALA A 38 4.63 -1.97 6.11
C ALA A 38 3.27 -2.46 5.60
N LEU A 39 2.36 -1.54 5.28
CA LEU A 39 1.07 -1.84 4.65
C LEU A 39 1.25 -2.49 3.28
N TRP A 40 2.19 -1.97 2.46
CA TRP A 40 2.52 -2.56 1.17
C TRP A 40 3.13 -3.96 1.31
N GLN A 41 4.11 -4.14 2.20
CA GLN A 41 4.70 -5.45 2.49
C GLN A 41 3.65 -6.47 2.96
N TYR A 42 2.71 -6.05 3.81
CA TYR A 42 1.62 -6.90 4.26
C TYR A 42 0.69 -7.30 3.11
N ALA A 43 0.43 -6.38 2.17
CA ALA A 43 -0.34 -6.69 0.96
C ALA A 43 0.39 -7.68 0.05
N GLU A 44 1.71 -7.53 -0.15
CA GLU A 44 2.53 -8.47 -0.93
C GLU A 44 2.64 -9.85 -0.27
N GLU A 45 2.75 -9.94 1.05
CA GLU A 45 2.85 -11.22 1.76
C GLU A 45 1.55 -12.03 1.71
N ILE A 46 0.42 -11.36 1.48
CA ILE A 46 -0.92 -11.98 1.47
C ILE A 46 -1.36 -12.47 0.09
N VAL A 47 -0.79 -11.95 -1.00
CA VAL A 47 -1.25 -12.20 -2.38
C VAL A 47 -0.79 -13.56 -2.95
#